data_AF-A0A1E1MLR7-F1
#
_entry.id   AF-A0A1E1MLR7-F1
#
_cell.length_a   1.000
_cell.length_b   1.000
_cell.length_c   1.000
_cell.angle_alpha   90.00
_cell.angle_beta   90.00
_cell.angle_gamma   90.00
#
_symmetry.space_group_name_H-M   'P 1'
#
loop_
_entity.id
_entity.type
_entity.pdbx_description
1 polymer ?
#
loop_
_entity_poly.entity_id
_entity_poly.type
_entity_poly.pdbx_seq_one_letter_code
_entity_poly.pdbx_strand_id
1 'polypeptide(L)'
;MQRTARPPLLTSPVQGALEFIRERATTEKSYIKQHAKPRLNYARSSIELEQPEEMLGLLDKYLKLTPAMLPPPTPDRIDASTLWHPDLHLDNLFIDPSTLQITSVIDWQSTLAIPLYYQCGVPKMVRHSERVSLDLSTFPKLPDNFNDLDEDEKELARKMHKSEHLHQYYLRITKRDNPKHWTALQLHDDVRVQPVRIVQQVWHDNTVFFLRRALLRIVARWESLCPGAGPCPVNPEEDASAYNSELGNREFVSDVLNLMQKTCGLHPDGTIFPSKYDEVQAELERLKAVGLEAAEDDEERLYVERLWPENQIGKFGIGPILKRI
;
A
#
# COMPACT_ATOMS: atom_id res chain seq x y z
N MET A 1 -10.80 -20.35 19.83
CA MET A 1 -10.46 -19.17 19.00
C MET A 1 -11.33 -18.00 19.42
N GLN A 2 -10.82 -17.11 20.28
CA GLN A 2 -11.48 -15.82 20.49
C GLN A 2 -11.31 -15.02 19.20
N ARG A 3 -12.42 -14.73 18.50
CA ARG A 3 -12.42 -13.71 17.44
C ARG A 3 -12.02 -12.41 18.12
N THR A 4 -10.80 -11.93 17.87
CA THR A 4 -10.41 -10.58 18.23
C THR A 4 -11.38 -9.64 17.54
N ALA A 5 -11.99 -8.73 18.30
CA ALA A 5 -12.88 -7.72 17.73
C ALA A 5 -12.06 -6.94 16.69
N ARG A 6 -12.59 -6.74 15.48
CA ARG A 6 -11.99 -5.81 14.52
C ARG A 6 -12.47 -4.39 14.84
N PRO A 7 -11.66 -3.35 14.60
CA PRO A 7 -12.13 -1.97 14.72
C PRO A 7 -13.39 -1.76 13.88
N PRO A 8 -14.40 -1.03 14.38
CA PRO A 8 -15.58 -0.69 13.60
C PRO A 8 -15.19 0.09 12.34
N LEU A 9 -15.83 -0.22 11.22
CA LEU A 9 -15.73 0.56 10.00
C LEU A 9 -16.52 1.86 10.15
N LEU A 10 -16.13 2.91 9.41
CA LEU A 10 -16.89 4.16 9.30
C LEU A 10 -18.30 3.85 8.78
N THR A 11 -19.34 4.21 9.55
CA THR A 11 -20.75 3.88 9.22
C THR A 11 -21.57 5.06 8.69
N SER A 12 -21.00 6.28 8.66
CA SER A 12 -21.69 7.49 8.18
C SER A 12 -20.88 8.20 7.09
N PRO A 13 -21.53 8.84 6.10
CA PRO A 13 -20.87 9.80 5.23
C PRO A 13 -20.22 10.91 6.08
N VAL A 14 -18.91 11.07 5.91
CA VAL A 14 -18.10 12.12 6.55
C VAL A 14 -18.38 13.46 5.88
N GLN A 15 -18.55 14.54 6.65
CA GLN A 15 -18.90 15.86 6.14
C GLN A 15 -17.72 16.58 5.45
N GLY A 16 -16.50 16.04 5.55
CA GLY A 16 -15.34 16.51 4.79
C GLY A 16 -14.05 15.72 5.05
N ALA A 17 -13.00 16.03 4.28
CA ALA A 17 -11.72 15.32 4.36
C ALA A 17 -11.03 15.41 5.73
N LEU A 18 -11.09 16.57 6.41
CA LEU A 18 -10.45 16.73 7.73
C LEU A 18 -11.09 15.84 8.79
N GLU A 19 -12.42 15.79 8.82
CA GLU A 19 -13.18 14.93 9.73
C GLU A 19 -12.85 13.47 9.46
N PHE A 20 -12.87 13.05 8.19
CA PHE A 20 -12.48 11.70 7.77
C PHE A 20 -11.10 11.27 8.30
N ILE A 21 -10.07 12.10 8.09
CA ILE A 21 -8.70 11.82 8.55
C ILE A 21 -8.67 11.65 10.07
N ARG A 22 -9.30 12.58 10.81
CA ARG A 22 -9.31 12.56 12.29
C ARG A 22 -10.10 11.40 12.87
N GLU A 23 -11.23 11.06 12.26
CA GLU A 23 -12.10 9.98 12.72
C GLU A 23 -11.38 8.63 12.61
N ARG A 24 -10.62 8.39 11.53
CA ARG A 24 -9.83 7.16 11.38
C ARG A 24 -8.84 6.95 12.53
N ALA A 25 -8.09 7.99 12.89
CA ALA A 25 -7.18 7.92 14.03
C ALA A 25 -7.93 7.79 15.36
N THR A 26 -9.05 8.48 15.54
CA THR A 26 -9.82 8.46 16.79
C THR A 26 -10.48 7.09 17.03
N THR A 27 -10.99 6.46 15.98
CA THR A 27 -11.52 5.09 16.02
C THR A 27 -10.42 4.09 16.38
N GLU A 28 -9.25 4.20 15.74
CA GLU A 28 -8.11 3.34 16.07
C GLU A 28 -7.62 3.54 17.51
N LYS A 29 -7.54 4.79 17.99
CA LYS A 29 -7.21 5.09 19.39
C LYS A 29 -8.18 4.43 20.37
N SER A 30 -9.48 4.49 20.06
CA SER A 30 -10.52 3.87 20.88
C SER A 30 -10.37 2.36 20.92
N TYR A 31 -10.11 1.73 19.77
CA TYR A 31 -9.84 0.30 19.66
C TYR A 31 -8.62 -0.10 20.50
N ILE A 32 -7.50 0.60 20.37
CA ILE A 32 -6.27 0.30 21.10
C ILE A 32 -6.50 0.38 22.62
N LYS A 33 -7.14 1.45 23.10
CA LYS A 33 -7.42 1.62 24.54
C LYS A 33 -8.28 0.49 25.13
N GLN A 34 -9.18 -0.09 24.34
CA GLN A 34 -10.12 -1.11 24.82
C GLN A 34 -9.60 -2.55 24.62
N HIS A 35 -8.78 -2.78 23.60
CA HIS A 35 -8.50 -4.14 23.13
C HIS A 35 -7.02 -4.46 22.93
N ALA A 36 -6.14 -3.46 22.81
CA ALA A 36 -4.73 -3.73 22.60
C ALA A 36 -4.09 -4.31 23.86
N LYS A 37 -3.18 -5.25 23.64
CA LYS A 37 -2.32 -5.84 24.66
C LYS A 37 -0.89 -5.76 24.16
N PRO A 38 0.11 -5.58 25.04
CA PRO A 38 1.51 -5.62 24.65
C PRO A 38 1.84 -6.86 23.82
N ARG A 39 2.66 -6.70 22.79
CA ARG A 39 3.01 -7.79 21.86
C ARG A 39 4.50 -7.77 21.54
N LEU A 40 5.03 -8.93 21.16
CA LEU A 40 6.39 -9.01 20.66
C LEU A 40 6.42 -8.63 19.17
N ASN A 41 7.32 -7.73 18.79
CA ASN A 41 7.62 -7.39 17.41
C ASN A 41 9.12 -7.61 17.18
N TYR A 42 9.48 -8.77 16.62
CA TYR A 42 10.88 -9.15 16.38
C TYR A 42 11.62 -8.20 15.45
N ALA A 43 10.92 -7.38 14.66
CA ALA A 43 11.58 -6.35 13.85
C ALA A 43 12.02 -5.15 14.69
N ARG A 44 11.35 -4.91 15.83
CA ARG A 44 11.67 -3.84 16.79
C ARG A 44 12.63 -4.32 17.88
N SER A 45 12.34 -5.48 18.49
CA SER A 45 13.12 -6.06 19.57
C SER A 45 12.83 -7.55 19.73
N SER A 46 13.85 -8.31 20.08
CA SER A 46 13.76 -9.73 20.40
C SER A 46 13.18 -10.02 21.79
N ILE A 47 13.23 -9.06 22.72
CA ILE A 47 12.85 -9.23 24.13
C ILE A 47 11.81 -8.23 24.62
N GLU A 48 11.83 -7.00 24.10
CA GLU A 48 10.91 -5.96 24.55
C GLU A 48 9.57 -6.05 23.84
N LEU A 49 8.50 -5.99 24.63
CA LEU A 49 7.15 -5.91 24.10
C LEU A 49 6.87 -4.50 23.61
N GLU A 50 6.39 -4.39 22.36
CA GLU A 50 5.78 -3.18 21.83
C GLU A 50 4.52 -2.88 22.64
N GLN A 51 4.50 -1.71 23.28
CA GLN A 51 3.41 -1.29 24.15
C GLN A 51 2.31 -0.55 23.36
N PRO A 52 1.02 -0.76 23.69
CA PRO A 52 -0.08 0.02 23.10
C PRO A 52 0.11 1.54 23.20
N GLU A 53 0.77 2.01 24.27
CA GLU A 53 1.06 3.41 24.54
C GLU A 53 1.96 4.06 23.47
N GLU A 54 2.92 3.30 22.92
CA GLU A 54 3.78 3.76 21.81
C GLU A 54 2.92 4.10 20.59
N MET A 55 1.93 3.23 20.30
CA MET A 55 1.02 3.43 19.19
C MET A 55 0.06 4.61 19.44
N LEU A 56 -0.42 4.79 20.67
CA LEU A 56 -1.24 5.94 21.03
C LEU A 56 -0.47 7.26 20.84
N GLY A 57 0.80 7.30 21.22
CA GLY A 57 1.70 8.44 20.97
C GLY A 57 1.88 8.72 19.48
N LEU A 58 2.03 7.67 18.66
CA LEU A 58 2.11 7.81 17.20
C LEU A 58 0.81 8.37 16.59
N LEU A 59 -0.36 7.96 17.11
CA LEU A 59 -1.66 8.50 16.70
C LEU A 59 -1.85 9.97 17.13
N ASP A 60 -1.25 10.40 18.25
CA ASP A 60 -1.21 11.82 18.61
C ASP A 60 -0.37 12.65 17.63
N LYS A 61 0.78 12.12 17.19
CA LYS A 61 1.60 12.74 16.14
C LYS A 61 0.83 12.79 14.81
N TYR A 62 0.13 11.71 14.44
CA TYR A 62 -0.77 11.67 13.28
C TYR A 62 -1.79 12.82 13.31
N LEU A 63 -2.48 13.01 14.44
CA LEU A 63 -3.52 14.04 14.56
C LEU A 63 -2.95 15.46 14.40
N LYS A 64 -1.75 15.73 14.92
CA LYS A 64 -1.03 17.01 14.72
C LYS A 64 -0.65 17.24 13.26
N LEU A 65 -0.40 16.17 12.50
CA LEU A 65 0.01 16.22 11.10
C LEU A 65 -1.17 16.20 10.11
N THR A 66 -2.42 16.15 10.58
CA THR A 66 -3.62 16.15 9.73
C THR A 66 -3.67 17.25 8.67
N PRO A 67 -3.18 18.50 8.88
CA PRO A 67 -3.20 19.52 7.83
C PRO A 67 -2.39 19.13 6.58
N ALA A 68 -1.29 18.39 6.76
CA ALA A 68 -0.46 17.93 5.65
C ALA A 68 -1.12 16.79 4.83
N MET A 69 -2.12 16.13 5.40
CA MET A 69 -2.85 15.03 4.76
C MET A 69 -4.05 15.51 3.94
N LEU A 70 -4.43 16.78 4.07
CA LEU A 70 -5.52 17.36 3.27
C LEU A 70 -5.08 17.55 1.82
N PRO A 71 -5.99 17.34 0.85
CA PRO A 71 -5.73 17.78 -0.51
C PRO A 71 -5.60 19.31 -0.58
N PRO A 72 -4.83 19.86 -1.53
CA PRO A 72 -4.88 21.28 -1.84
C PRO A 72 -6.33 21.73 -2.14
N PRO A 73 -6.73 22.97 -1.77
CA PRO A 73 -8.04 23.49 -2.10
C PRO A 73 -8.28 23.49 -3.62
N THR A 74 -9.41 22.95 -4.07
CA THR A 74 -9.81 22.93 -5.48
C THR A 74 -11.29 23.26 -5.64
N PRO A 75 -11.71 23.86 -6.76
CA PRO A 75 -13.13 24.10 -7.04
C PRO A 75 -13.91 22.79 -7.25
N ASP A 76 -13.25 21.72 -7.69
CA ASP A 76 -13.89 20.44 -8.07
C ASP A 76 -14.36 19.57 -6.89
N ARG A 77 -14.20 20.05 -5.64
CA ARG A 77 -14.66 19.35 -4.42
C ARG A 77 -14.17 17.90 -4.33
N ILE A 78 -12.87 17.68 -4.62
CA ILE A 78 -12.22 16.35 -4.53
C ILE A 78 -12.14 15.80 -3.09
N ASP A 79 -12.43 16.65 -2.11
CA ASP A 79 -12.55 16.36 -0.69
C ASP A 79 -13.94 15.84 -0.29
N ALA A 80 -14.92 15.85 -1.21
CA ALA A 80 -16.27 15.39 -0.94
C ALA A 80 -16.38 13.85 -0.92
N SER A 81 -17.18 13.35 0.03
CA SER A 81 -17.55 11.93 0.11
C SER A 81 -18.12 11.44 -1.23
N THR A 82 -17.51 10.41 -1.78
CA THR A 82 -17.83 9.84 -3.09
C THR A 82 -17.84 8.32 -2.95
N LEU A 83 -18.77 7.62 -3.59
CA LEU A 83 -18.69 6.16 -3.72
C LEU A 83 -17.73 5.83 -4.86
N TRP A 84 -16.79 4.94 -4.60
CA TRP A 84 -15.81 4.49 -5.59
C TRP A 84 -15.65 2.98 -5.51
N HIS A 85 -15.68 2.31 -6.67
CA HIS A 85 -15.54 0.87 -6.71
C HIS A 85 -14.11 0.45 -6.28
N PRO A 86 -13.94 -0.36 -5.21
CA PRO A 86 -12.63 -0.64 -4.65
C PRO A 86 -11.77 -1.54 -5.55
N ASP A 87 -12.40 -2.39 -6.37
CA ASP A 87 -11.68 -3.35 -7.20
C ASP A 87 -12.27 -3.55 -8.62
N LEU A 88 -12.20 -2.50 -9.45
CA LEU A 88 -12.80 -2.57 -10.79
C LEU A 88 -11.86 -3.26 -11.81
N HIS A 89 -11.96 -4.59 -11.90
CA HIS A 89 -11.35 -5.45 -12.92
C HIS A 89 -12.42 -6.07 -13.85
N LEU A 90 -11.98 -6.74 -14.92
CA LEU A 90 -12.88 -7.25 -15.98
C LEU A 90 -13.87 -8.30 -15.49
N ASP A 91 -13.51 -9.15 -14.52
CA ASP A 91 -14.43 -10.17 -13.98
C ASP A 91 -15.56 -9.57 -13.13
N ASN A 92 -15.42 -8.29 -12.74
CA ASN A 92 -16.46 -7.54 -12.03
C ASN A 92 -17.40 -6.79 -12.97
N LEU A 93 -17.29 -7.00 -14.29
CA LEU A 93 -18.12 -6.38 -15.32
C LEU A 93 -18.91 -7.42 -16.11
N PHE A 94 -20.21 -7.19 -16.25
CA PHE A 94 -21.03 -7.92 -17.21
C PHE A 94 -21.22 -7.07 -18.47
N ILE A 95 -21.02 -7.70 -19.62
CA ILE A 95 -21.13 -7.06 -20.94
C ILE A 95 -22.16 -7.84 -21.74
N ASP A 96 -23.09 -7.14 -22.37
CA ASP A 96 -23.99 -7.74 -23.35
C ASP A 96 -23.21 -8.01 -24.66
N PRO A 97 -23.09 -9.29 -25.10
CA PRO A 97 -22.30 -9.63 -26.28
C PRO A 97 -22.87 -9.08 -27.59
N SER A 98 -24.16 -8.72 -27.62
CA SER A 98 -24.82 -8.18 -28.82
C SER A 98 -24.60 -6.68 -28.99
N THR A 99 -24.58 -5.92 -27.89
CA THR A 99 -24.46 -4.45 -27.90
C THR A 99 -23.08 -3.95 -27.48
N LEU A 100 -22.26 -4.82 -26.88
CA LEU A 100 -20.97 -4.50 -26.24
C LEU A 100 -21.07 -3.44 -25.13
N GLN A 101 -22.25 -3.27 -24.54
CA GLN A 101 -22.49 -2.35 -23.43
C GLN A 101 -22.29 -3.06 -22.08
N ILE A 102 -21.76 -2.32 -21.11
CA ILE A 102 -21.69 -2.77 -19.71
C ILE A 102 -23.12 -2.79 -19.16
N THR A 103 -23.60 -3.96 -18.74
CA THR A 103 -24.95 -4.15 -18.19
C THR A 103 -24.96 -4.09 -16.67
N SER A 104 -23.89 -4.56 -16.02
CA SER A 104 -23.77 -4.58 -14.56
C SER A 104 -22.32 -4.44 -14.12
N VAL A 105 -22.12 -3.80 -12.96
CA VAL A 105 -20.88 -3.79 -12.19
C VAL A 105 -21.17 -4.46 -10.85
N ILE A 106 -20.44 -5.52 -10.51
CA ILE A 106 -20.62 -6.29 -9.27
C ILE A 106 -19.45 -6.08 -8.31
N ASP A 107 -19.48 -6.77 -7.17
CA ASP A 107 -18.40 -6.77 -6.18
C ASP A 107 -18.17 -5.43 -5.46
N TRP A 108 -19.27 -4.71 -5.21
CA TRP A 108 -19.30 -3.49 -4.41
C TRP A 108 -19.03 -3.71 -2.92
N GLN A 109 -18.73 -4.94 -2.48
CA GLN A 109 -18.38 -5.19 -1.08
C GLN A 109 -17.15 -4.37 -0.68
N SER A 110 -17.12 -3.90 0.56
CA SER A 110 -16.06 -3.01 1.07
C SER A 110 -15.99 -1.61 0.41
N THR A 111 -16.99 -1.23 -0.41
CA THR A 111 -17.11 0.17 -0.88
C THR A 111 -17.35 1.11 0.30
N LEU A 112 -16.64 2.23 0.32
CA LEU A 112 -16.81 3.27 1.33
C LEU A 112 -17.19 4.60 0.67
N ALA A 113 -17.99 5.40 1.37
CA ALA A 113 -18.28 6.77 0.98
C ALA A 113 -17.27 7.71 1.63
N ILE A 114 -16.09 7.87 1.01
CA ILE A 114 -14.97 8.67 1.54
C ILE A 114 -14.54 9.75 0.54
N PRO A 115 -13.72 10.74 0.92
CA PRO A 115 -13.27 11.76 -0.02
C PRO A 115 -12.63 11.17 -1.27
N LEU A 116 -13.03 11.63 -2.46
CA LEU A 116 -12.54 11.12 -3.74
C LEU A 116 -11.00 11.09 -3.81
N TYR A 117 -10.34 12.12 -3.29
CA TYR A 117 -8.89 12.23 -3.25
C TYR A 117 -8.16 11.00 -2.68
N TYR A 118 -8.73 10.33 -1.67
CA TYR A 118 -8.05 9.21 -1.00
C TYR A 118 -8.24 7.86 -1.72
N GLN A 119 -9.19 7.77 -2.64
CA GLN A 119 -9.61 6.51 -3.29
C GLN A 119 -9.57 6.55 -4.83
N CYS A 120 -9.47 7.73 -5.45
CA CYS A 120 -9.39 7.85 -6.89
C CYS A 120 -8.17 7.14 -7.46
N GLY A 121 -8.28 6.68 -8.69
CA GLY A 121 -7.22 6.00 -9.41
C GLY A 121 -7.70 5.49 -10.75
N VAL A 122 -6.77 4.99 -11.56
CA VAL A 122 -7.10 4.32 -12.83
C VAL A 122 -7.60 2.90 -12.52
N PRO A 123 -8.80 2.48 -12.96
CA PRO A 123 -9.33 1.13 -12.72
C PRO A 123 -8.39 0.00 -13.15
N LYS A 124 -8.32 -1.11 -12.39
CA LYS A 124 -7.39 -2.22 -12.69
C LYS A 124 -7.57 -2.77 -14.11
N MET A 125 -8.80 -2.81 -14.63
CA MET A 125 -9.10 -3.27 -16.00
C MET A 125 -8.36 -2.52 -17.12
N VAL A 126 -7.95 -1.26 -16.89
CA VAL A 126 -7.27 -0.40 -17.89
C VAL A 126 -5.93 0.13 -17.37
N ARG A 127 -5.52 -0.28 -16.16
CA ARG A 127 -4.29 0.20 -15.53
C ARG A 127 -3.10 -0.55 -16.11
N HIS A 128 -2.17 0.21 -16.66
CA HIS A 128 -0.85 -0.29 -17.02
C HIS A 128 -0.02 -0.65 -15.78
N SER A 129 0.80 -1.70 -15.88
CA SER A 129 1.64 -2.20 -14.78
C SER A 129 2.73 -1.20 -14.37
N GLU A 130 3.21 -0.40 -15.33
CA GLU A 130 4.24 0.60 -15.11
C GLU A 130 3.68 2.01 -15.00
N ARG A 131 4.55 2.96 -14.64
CA ARG A 131 4.18 4.38 -14.56
C ARG A 131 3.89 4.92 -15.96
N VAL A 132 2.71 5.52 -16.11
CA VAL A 132 2.28 6.14 -17.36
C VAL A 132 2.36 7.66 -17.23
N SER A 133 2.83 8.32 -18.29
CA SER A 133 2.92 9.77 -18.35
C SER A 133 1.54 10.43 -18.25
N LEU A 134 1.47 11.56 -17.52
CA LEU A 134 0.30 12.45 -17.50
C LEU A 134 0.33 13.48 -18.64
N ASP A 135 1.42 13.54 -19.42
CA ASP A 135 1.43 14.26 -20.70
C ASP A 135 0.67 13.43 -21.74
N LEU A 136 -0.53 13.91 -22.08
CA LEU A 136 -1.45 13.26 -23.01
C LEU A 136 -1.37 13.83 -24.44
N SER A 137 -0.29 14.55 -24.78
CA SER A 137 -0.09 15.14 -26.12
C SER A 137 0.11 14.09 -27.21
N THR A 138 0.76 12.96 -26.89
CA THR A 138 1.03 11.85 -27.82
C THR A 138 0.59 10.51 -27.24
N PHE A 139 0.28 9.54 -28.09
CA PHE A 139 0.04 8.15 -27.68
C PHE A 139 1.36 7.38 -27.57
N PRO A 140 1.41 6.28 -26.81
CA PRO A 140 2.64 5.50 -26.70
C PRO A 140 2.97 4.87 -28.05
N LYS A 141 4.27 4.75 -28.31
CA LYS A 141 4.81 4.09 -29.50
C LYS A 141 5.42 2.75 -29.09
N LEU A 142 5.52 1.84 -30.05
CA LEU A 142 6.36 0.66 -29.86
C LEU A 142 7.83 1.11 -29.75
N PRO A 143 8.69 0.30 -29.10
CA PRO A 143 10.13 0.56 -29.05
C PRO A 143 10.72 0.72 -30.47
N ASP A 144 11.70 1.61 -30.63
CA ASP A 144 12.31 1.86 -31.94
C ASP A 144 13.00 0.60 -32.51
N ASN A 145 13.53 -0.26 -31.64
CA ASN A 145 14.15 -1.54 -31.98
C ASN A 145 13.15 -2.70 -32.11
N PHE A 146 11.83 -2.45 -32.14
CA PHE A 146 10.81 -3.50 -32.14
C PHE A 146 10.98 -4.56 -33.24
N ASN A 147 11.46 -4.15 -34.42
CA ASN A 147 11.67 -5.08 -35.54
C ASN A 147 12.86 -6.03 -35.31
N ASP A 148 13.79 -5.65 -34.43
CA ASP A 148 15.01 -6.40 -34.14
C ASP A 148 14.85 -7.36 -32.95
N LEU A 149 13.73 -7.25 -32.21
CA LEU A 149 13.38 -8.13 -31.10
C LEU A 149 13.04 -9.55 -31.57
N ASP A 150 13.19 -10.53 -30.69
CA ASP A 150 12.65 -11.87 -30.93
C ASP A 150 11.11 -11.90 -30.81
N GLU A 151 10.48 -13.02 -31.15
CA GLU A 151 9.01 -13.10 -31.16
C GLU A 151 8.37 -13.04 -29.77
N ASP A 152 9.04 -13.56 -28.73
CA ASP A 152 8.53 -13.50 -27.35
C ASP A 152 8.61 -12.06 -26.82
N GLU A 153 9.73 -11.38 -27.09
CA GLU A 153 9.95 -9.97 -26.79
C GLU A 153 8.98 -9.07 -27.56
N LYS A 154 8.69 -9.37 -28.84
CA LYS A 154 7.69 -8.64 -29.62
C LYS A 154 6.30 -8.81 -29.04
N GLU A 155 5.90 -10.00 -28.63
CA GLU A 155 4.59 -10.23 -28.01
C GLU A 155 4.47 -9.46 -26.69
N LEU A 156 5.51 -9.51 -25.85
CA LEU A 156 5.55 -8.70 -24.63
C LEU A 156 5.46 -7.20 -24.92
N ALA A 157 6.22 -6.70 -25.91
CA ALA A 157 6.19 -5.30 -26.32
C ALA A 157 4.81 -4.87 -26.84
N ARG A 158 4.13 -5.71 -27.64
CA ARG A 158 2.74 -5.47 -28.10
C ARG A 158 1.77 -5.42 -26.91
N LYS A 159 1.90 -6.35 -25.95
CA LYS A 159 1.05 -6.40 -24.75
C LYS A 159 1.24 -5.17 -23.87
N MET A 160 2.48 -4.75 -23.62
CA MET A 160 2.79 -3.55 -22.85
C MET A 160 2.29 -2.29 -23.55
N HIS A 161 2.54 -2.16 -24.86
CA HIS A 161 2.05 -1.05 -25.67
C HIS A 161 0.52 -0.94 -25.65
N LYS A 162 -0.21 -2.05 -25.84
CA LYS A 162 -1.67 -2.08 -25.78
C LYS A 162 -2.18 -1.66 -24.40
N SER A 163 -1.55 -2.14 -23.33
CA SER A 163 -1.91 -1.81 -21.96
C SER A 163 -1.67 -0.33 -21.64
N GLU A 164 -0.52 0.22 -22.03
CA GLU A 164 -0.22 1.64 -21.86
C GLU A 164 -1.18 2.51 -22.69
N HIS A 165 -1.48 2.10 -23.93
CA HIS A 165 -2.42 2.80 -24.80
C HIS A 165 -3.81 2.90 -24.15
N LEU A 166 -4.33 1.80 -23.58
CA LEU A 166 -5.61 1.79 -22.87
C LEU A 166 -5.59 2.69 -21.63
N HIS A 167 -4.50 2.68 -20.85
CA HIS A 167 -4.34 3.57 -19.70
C HIS A 167 -4.37 5.04 -20.14
N GLN A 168 -3.56 5.43 -21.13
CA GLN A 168 -3.55 6.81 -21.63
C GLN A 168 -4.89 7.21 -22.25
N TYR A 169 -5.57 6.31 -22.96
CA TYR A 169 -6.90 6.56 -23.48
C TYR A 169 -7.90 6.85 -22.37
N TYR A 170 -7.89 6.05 -21.29
CA TYR A 170 -8.71 6.29 -20.10
C TYR A 170 -8.44 7.67 -19.48
N LEU A 171 -7.17 8.07 -19.35
CA LEU A 171 -6.79 9.39 -18.82
C LEU A 171 -7.31 10.53 -19.70
N ARG A 172 -7.25 10.38 -21.03
CA ARG A 172 -7.77 11.39 -21.99
C ARG A 172 -9.28 11.56 -21.89
N ILE A 173 -10.02 10.46 -21.83
CA ILE A 173 -11.47 10.48 -21.65
C ILE A 173 -11.82 11.06 -20.28
N THR A 174 -11.10 10.69 -19.23
CA THR A 174 -11.29 11.24 -17.87
C THR A 174 -11.05 12.74 -17.85
N LYS A 175 -9.97 13.23 -18.49
CA LYS A 175 -9.67 14.66 -18.61
C LYS A 175 -10.77 15.44 -19.32
N ARG A 176 -11.37 14.84 -20.37
CA ARG A 176 -12.43 15.47 -21.16
C ARG A 176 -13.79 15.47 -20.45
N ASP A 177 -14.17 14.32 -19.90
CA ASP A 177 -15.56 14.05 -19.49
C ASP A 177 -15.76 14.04 -17.97
N ASN A 178 -14.69 13.96 -17.18
CA ASN A 178 -14.76 13.92 -15.72
C ASN A 178 -13.64 14.79 -15.10
N PRO A 179 -13.75 16.13 -15.20
CA PRO A 179 -12.74 17.07 -14.70
C PRO A 179 -12.47 16.88 -13.19
N LYS A 180 -13.49 16.54 -12.40
CA LYS A 180 -13.32 16.25 -10.97
C LYS A 180 -12.38 15.07 -10.71
N HIS A 181 -12.56 13.96 -11.42
CA HIS A 181 -11.66 12.81 -11.29
C HIS A 181 -10.26 13.14 -11.82
N TRP A 182 -10.18 13.86 -12.94
CA TRP A 182 -8.91 14.31 -13.51
C TRP A 182 -8.11 15.17 -12.51
N THR A 183 -8.74 16.15 -11.88
CA THR A 183 -8.12 16.98 -10.82
C THR A 183 -7.61 16.13 -9.66
N ALA A 184 -8.39 15.13 -9.22
CA ALA A 184 -7.97 14.23 -8.14
C ALA A 184 -6.75 13.37 -8.54
N LEU A 185 -6.69 12.86 -9.77
CA LEU A 185 -5.56 12.10 -10.29
C LEU A 185 -4.29 12.95 -10.37
N GLN A 186 -4.41 14.20 -10.84
CA GLN A 186 -3.26 15.11 -10.98
C GLN A 186 -2.66 15.52 -9.62
N LEU A 187 -3.49 15.64 -8.59
CA LEU A 187 -3.07 16.08 -7.26
C LEU A 187 -2.69 14.93 -6.33
N HIS A 188 -2.77 13.69 -6.80
CA HIS A 188 -2.45 12.52 -5.98
C HIS A 188 -1.00 12.59 -5.50
N ASP A 189 -0.82 12.69 -4.19
CA ASP A 189 0.48 12.67 -3.52
C ASP A 189 0.45 11.58 -2.46
N ASP A 190 1.23 10.53 -2.68
CA ASP A 190 1.32 9.39 -1.77
C ASP A 190 1.72 9.81 -0.35
N VAL A 191 2.47 10.90 -0.17
CA VAL A 191 2.84 11.39 1.17
C VAL A 191 1.61 11.89 1.94
N ARG A 192 0.62 12.46 1.25
CA ARG A 192 -0.64 12.92 1.86
C ARG A 192 -1.59 11.76 2.12
N VAL A 193 -1.67 10.83 1.18
CA VAL A 193 -2.69 9.76 1.17
C VAL A 193 -2.29 8.54 2.00
N GLN A 194 -1.02 8.14 1.97
CA GLN A 194 -0.57 6.89 2.58
C GLN A 194 -0.86 6.79 4.09
N PRO A 195 -0.61 7.82 4.94
CA PRO A 195 -0.95 7.74 6.37
C PRO A 195 -2.44 7.49 6.60
N VAL A 196 -3.31 8.12 5.80
CA VAL A 196 -4.77 7.98 5.90
C VAL A 196 -5.20 6.57 5.55
N ARG A 197 -4.55 5.92 4.58
CA ARG A 197 -4.82 4.51 4.25
C ARG A 197 -4.38 3.58 5.38
N ILE A 198 -3.17 3.75 5.91
CA ILE A 198 -2.55 2.84 6.88
C ILE A 198 -3.15 2.93 8.28
N VAL A 199 -3.57 4.12 8.74
CA VAL A 199 -3.89 4.36 10.16
C VAL A 199 -4.99 3.43 10.74
N GLN A 200 -5.85 2.87 9.90
CA GLN A 200 -6.90 1.96 10.35
C GLN A 200 -6.35 0.56 10.52
N GLN A 201 -6.69 -0.11 11.63
CA GLN A 201 -6.24 -1.48 11.94
C GLN A 201 -4.73 -1.61 12.12
N VAL A 202 -4.00 -0.50 12.27
CA VAL A 202 -2.53 -0.48 12.39
C VAL A 202 -2.00 -1.33 13.53
N TRP A 203 -2.72 -1.37 14.66
CA TRP A 203 -2.36 -2.26 15.76
C TRP A 203 -2.69 -3.72 15.44
N HIS A 204 -3.86 -4.01 14.90
CA HIS A 204 -4.27 -5.38 14.57
C HIS A 204 -3.35 -6.01 13.52
N ASP A 205 -3.00 -5.26 12.48
CA ASP A 205 -2.29 -5.74 11.29
C ASP A 205 -0.76 -5.67 11.43
N ASN A 206 -0.25 -5.22 12.58
CA ASN A 206 1.19 -5.05 12.82
C ASN A 206 1.89 -4.10 11.83
N THR A 207 1.20 -3.01 11.44
CA THR A 207 1.68 -2.04 10.44
C THR A 207 2.17 -0.73 11.04
N VAL A 208 2.46 -0.71 12.34
CA VAL A 208 2.97 0.47 13.10
C VAL A 208 4.20 1.08 12.43
N PHE A 209 5.16 0.26 12.01
CA PHE A 209 6.33 0.65 11.24
C PHE A 209 5.98 1.48 10.00
N PHE A 210 4.98 1.04 9.23
CA PHE A 210 4.58 1.70 7.99
C PHE A 210 3.88 3.02 8.25
N LEU A 211 3.09 3.12 9.33
CA LEU A 211 2.52 4.40 9.74
C LEU A 211 3.62 5.36 10.17
N ARG A 212 4.58 4.91 10.99
CA ARG A 212 5.73 5.71 11.43
C ARG A 212 6.51 6.26 10.23
N ARG A 213 6.83 5.39 9.26
CA ARG A 213 7.45 5.78 7.99
C ARG A 213 6.65 6.85 7.25
N ALA A 214 5.33 6.67 7.13
CA ALA A 214 4.48 7.60 6.41
C ALA A 214 4.42 8.97 7.10
N LEU A 215 4.40 9.03 8.43
CA LEU A 215 4.45 10.28 9.19
C LEU A 215 5.81 10.97 9.09
N LEU A 216 6.92 10.23 9.15
CA LEU A 216 8.27 10.80 8.95
C LEU A 216 8.41 11.44 7.56
N ARG A 217 7.81 10.86 6.51
CA ARG A 217 7.75 11.48 5.17
C ARG A 217 6.97 12.79 5.15
N ILE A 218 5.91 12.91 5.95
CA ILE A 218 5.21 14.19 6.13
C ILE A 218 6.10 15.19 6.86
N VAL A 219 6.73 14.80 7.98
CA VAL A 219 7.60 15.69 8.76
C VAL A 219 8.72 16.26 7.88
N ALA A 220 9.37 15.40 7.09
CA ALA A 220 10.43 15.79 6.17
C ALA A 220 9.97 16.75 5.04
N ARG A 221 8.68 16.73 4.69
CA ARG A 221 8.10 17.56 3.62
C ARG A 221 7.15 18.64 4.15
N TRP A 222 7.12 18.88 5.46
CA TRP A 222 6.10 19.72 6.11
C TRP A 222 5.95 21.09 5.47
N GLU A 223 7.05 21.81 5.26
CA GLU A 223 7.03 23.16 4.67
C GLU A 223 6.41 23.17 3.26
N SER A 224 6.73 22.17 2.44
CA SER A 224 6.15 22.03 1.09
C SER A 224 4.68 21.61 1.10
N LEU A 225 4.27 20.82 2.11
CA LEU A 225 2.91 20.29 2.20
C LEU A 225 1.93 21.29 2.83
N CYS A 226 2.44 22.11 3.75
CA CYS A 226 1.70 23.07 4.56
C CYS A 226 2.35 24.47 4.48
N PRO A 227 2.39 25.10 3.29
CA PRO A 227 3.02 26.41 3.14
C PRO A 227 2.33 27.45 4.04
N GLY A 228 3.11 28.18 4.82
CA GLY A 228 2.61 29.21 5.74
C GLY A 228 2.05 28.69 7.07
N ALA A 229 2.07 27.38 7.34
CA ALA A 229 1.58 26.81 8.60
C ALA A 229 2.57 26.89 9.77
N GLY A 230 3.75 27.49 9.58
CA GLY A 230 4.83 27.53 10.57
C GLY A 230 5.62 26.22 10.65
N PRO A 231 6.48 26.07 11.69
CA PRO A 231 7.32 24.88 11.85
C PRO A 231 6.48 23.62 12.09
N CYS A 232 7.05 22.45 11.75
CA CYS A 232 6.40 21.17 11.97
C CYS A 232 6.09 20.96 13.47
N PRO A 233 4.86 20.56 13.85
CA PRO A 233 4.47 20.38 15.26
C PRO A 233 4.99 19.08 15.88
N VAL A 234 5.74 18.27 15.12
CA VAL A 234 6.27 16.97 15.54
C VAL A 234 7.79 16.97 15.35
N ASN A 235 8.52 16.66 16.43
CA ASN A 235 9.95 16.39 16.38
C ASN A 235 10.18 14.96 15.84
N PRO A 236 10.97 14.77 14.76
CA PRO A 236 11.21 13.45 14.18
C PRO A 236 12.20 12.58 14.96
N GLU A 237 13.02 13.12 15.87
CA GLU A 237 14.22 12.42 16.41
C GLU A 237 13.92 11.03 17.00
N GLU A 238 12.95 10.96 17.92
CA GLU A 238 12.59 9.71 18.59
C GLU A 238 12.04 8.67 17.60
N ASP A 239 11.14 9.08 16.70
CA ASP A 239 10.54 8.18 15.71
C ASP A 239 11.56 7.77 14.64
N ALA A 240 12.50 8.64 14.29
CA ALA A 240 13.54 8.36 13.30
C ALA A 240 14.51 7.29 13.81
N SER A 241 14.93 7.37 15.08
CA SER A 241 15.78 6.35 15.69
C SER A 241 15.08 4.99 15.73
N ALA A 242 13.84 4.95 16.24
CA ALA A 242 13.06 3.72 16.29
C ALA A 242 12.78 3.15 14.89
N TYR A 243 12.48 4.02 13.91
CA TYR A 243 12.28 3.63 12.52
C TYR A 243 13.54 3.04 11.89
N ASN A 244 14.70 3.69 12.04
CA ASN A 244 15.94 3.24 11.42
C ASN A 244 16.43 1.90 11.98
N SER A 245 16.30 1.70 13.30
CA SER A 245 16.62 0.41 13.93
C SER A 245 15.70 -0.70 13.41
N GLU A 246 14.38 -0.47 13.37
CA GLU A 246 13.43 -1.46 12.84
C GLU A 246 13.59 -1.67 11.32
N LEU A 247 14.01 -0.65 10.57
CA LEU A 247 14.27 -0.74 9.13
C LEU A 247 15.44 -1.69 8.85
N GLY A 248 16.58 -1.52 9.52
CA GLY A 248 17.74 -2.41 9.35
C GLY A 248 17.37 -3.89 9.57
N ASN A 249 16.57 -4.18 10.60
CA ASN A 249 16.09 -5.53 10.87
C ASN A 249 15.15 -6.08 9.78
N ARG A 250 14.39 -5.20 9.10
CA ARG A 250 13.46 -5.58 8.03
C ARG A 250 14.13 -5.68 6.65
N GLU A 251 15.24 -4.98 6.43
CA GLU A 251 15.97 -4.98 5.15
C GLU A 251 16.42 -6.40 4.78
N PHE A 252 16.91 -7.18 5.75
CA PHE A 252 17.26 -8.58 5.53
C PHE A 252 16.13 -9.41 4.91
N VAL A 253 14.92 -9.33 5.47
CA VAL A 253 13.74 -10.05 4.96
C VAL A 253 13.37 -9.55 3.57
N SER A 254 13.46 -8.24 3.35
CA SER A 254 13.19 -7.63 2.05
C SER A 254 14.16 -8.13 0.99
N ASP A 255 15.44 -8.25 1.31
CA ASP A 255 16.48 -8.72 0.39
C ASP A 255 16.29 -10.20 0.03
N VAL A 256 15.96 -11.03 1.01
CA VAL A 256 15.59 -12.44 0.77
C VAL A 256 14.39 -12.51 -0.18
N LEU A 257 13.30 -11.76 0.09
CA LEU A 257 12.12 -11.77 -0.77
C LEU A 257 12.42 -11.26 -2.19
N ASN A 258 13.24 -10.21 -2.33
CA ASN A 258 13.66 -9.69 -3.62
C ASN A 258 14.51 -10.70 -4.41
N LEU A 259 15.39 -11.43 -3.72
CA LEU A 259 16.16 -12.51 -4.33
C LEU A 259 15.23 -13.62 -4.82
N MET A 260 14.30 -14.07 -3.99
CA MET A 260 13.30 -15.10 -4.33
C MET A 260 12.41 -14.72 -5.51
N GLN A 261 12.04 -13.44 -5.64
CA GLN A 261 11.33 -12.94 -6.82
C GLN A 261 12.16 -13.11 -8.08
N LYS A 262 13.46 -12.80 -8.02
CA LYS A 262 14.37 -12.88 -9.16
C LYS A 262 14.77 -14.30 -9.54
N THR A 263 14.98 -15.18 -8.56
CA THR A 263 15.50 -16.53 -8.79
C THR A 263 14.39 -17.55 -9.03
N CYS A 264 13.34 -17.53 -8.22
CA CYS A 264 12.29 -18.56 -8.25
C CYS A 264 10.97 -18.06 -8.86
N GLY A 265 10.86 -16.75 -9.14
CA GLY A 265 9.62 -16.15 -9.64
C GLY A 265 8.53 -16.12 -8.58
N LEU A 266 8.91 -15.94 -7.30
CA LEU A 266 7.96 -15.61 -6.24
C LEU A 266 7.18 -14.37 -6.66
N HIS A 267 5.85 -14.40 -6.60
CA HIS A 267 5.06 -13.22 -6.91
C HIS A 267 5.09 -12.24 -5.72
N PRO A 268 5.01 -10.90 -5.93
CA PRO A 268 5.08 -9.93 -4.84
C PRO A 268 4.02 -10.08 -3.74
N ASP A 269 2.89 -10.74 -4.00
CA ASP A 269 1.87 -11.05 -3.00
C ASP A 269 2.17 -12.32 -2.16
N GLY A 270 3.32 -12.95 -2.40
CA GLY A 270 3.76 -14.18 -1.77
C GLY A 270 3.28 -15.44 -2.46
N THR A 271 2.54 -15.35 -3.57
CA THR A 271 2.05 -16.54 -4.27
C THR A 271 3.11 -17.17 -5.16
N ILE A 272 3.00 -18.49 -5.31
CA ILE A 272 3.86 -19.33 -6.14
C ILE A 272 3.02 -20.35 -6.89
N PHE A 273 3.46 -20.73 -8.08
CA PHE A 273 2.84 -21.84 -8.79
C PHE A 273 3.08 -23.16 -8.03
N PRO A 274 2.08 -24.05 -7.91
CA PRO A 274 2.26 -25.33 -7.21
C PRO A 274 3.45 -26.15 -7.75
N SER A 275 3.75 -26.06 -9.04
CA SER A 275 4.88 -26.74 -9.67
C SER A 275 6.25 -26.23 -9.21
N LYS A 276 6.33 -25.01 -8.69
CA LYS A 276 7.56 -24.38 -8.19
C LYS A 276 7.69 -24.45 -6.66
N TYR A 277 6.71 -25.07 -5.99
CA TYR A 277 6.65 -25.07 -4.52
C TYR A 277 7.88 -25.69 -3.89
N ASP A 278 8.25 -26.90 -4.32
CA ASP A 278 9.38 -27.62 -3.73
C ASP A 278 10.71 -26.91 -4.02
N GLU A 279 10.85 -26.28 -5.19
CA GLU A 279 12.01 -25.47 -5.57
C GLU A 279 12.16 -24.23 -4.68
N VAL A 280 11.07 -23.46 -4.52
CA VAL A 280 11.02 -22.27 -3.68
C VAL A 280 11.31 -22.62 -2.22
N GLN A 281 10.74 -23.71 -1.72
CA GLN A 281 10.97 -24.15 -0.35
C GLN A 281 12.44 -24.54 -0.12
N ALA A 282 13.03 -25.31 -1.05
CA ALA A 282 14.44 -25.69 -0.94
C ALA A 282 15.37 -24.46 -0.96
N GLU A 283 15.08 -23.46 -1.79
CA GLU A 283 15.88 -22.23 -1.83
C GLU A 283 15.70 -21.37 -0.57
N LEU A 284 14.48 -21.30 -0.01
CA LEU A 284 14.26 -20.65 1.29
C LEU A 284 15.03 -21.34 2.41
N GLU A 285 15.01 -22.67 2.47
CA GLU A 285 15.78 -23.43 3.46
C GLU A 285 17.29 -23.19 3.31
N ARG A 286 17.80 -23.17 2.07
CA ARG A 286 19.20 -22.88 1.77
C ARG A 286 19.60 -21.46 2.21
N LEU A 287 18.80 -20.45 1.85
CA LEU A 287 19.06 -19.05 2.23
C LEU A 287 18.98 -18.86 3.75
N LYS A 288 18.08 -19.59 4.42
CA LYS A 288 17.98 -19.55 5.88
C LYS A 288 19.23 -20.10 6.54
N ALA A 289 19.75 -21.22 6.06
CA ALA A 289 21.00 -21.80 6.57
C ALA A 289 22.17 -20.81 6.41
N VAL A 290 22.30 -20.18 5.23
CA VAL A 290 23.33 -19.16 4.99
C VAL A 290 23.19 -17.98 5.96
N GLY A 291 21.97 -17.49 6.19
CA GLY A 291 21.72 -16.41 7.16
C GLY A 291 22.08 -16.80 8.60
N LEU A 292 21.79 -18.04 9.01
CA LEU A 292 22.11 -18.55 10.34
C LEU A 292 23.61 -18.80 10.55
N GLU A 293 24.34 -19.13 9.49
CA GLU A 293 25.80 -19.29 9.50
C GLU A 293 26.53 -17.94 9.51
N ALA A 294 25.95 -16.93 8.86
CA ALA A 294 26.51 -15.57 8.80
C ALA A 294 26.25 -14.75 10.07
N ALA A 295 25.32 -15.16 10.94
CA ALA A 295 25.01 -14.47 12.17
C ALA A 295 26.22 -14.45 13.12
N GLU A 296 26.59 -13.25 13.59
CA GLU A 296 27.76 -13.02 14.45
C GLU A 296 27.48 -13.39 15.92
N ASP A 297 26.21 -13.32 16.33
CA ASP A 297 25.77 -13.61 17.70
C ASP A 297 24.38 -14.29 17.76
N ASP A 298 23.98 -14.67 18.97
CA ASP A 298 22.69 -15.31 19.24
C ASP A 298 21.49 -14.39 18.95
N GLU A 299 21.67 -13.07 18.99
CA GLU A 299 20.61 -12.09 18.73
C GLU A 299 20.32 -12.01 17.23
N GLU A 300 21.36 -11.89 16.40
CA GLU A 300 21.27 -11.96 14.94
C GLU A 300 20.69 -13.29 14.48
N ARG A 301 21.14 -14.40 15.07
CA ARG A 301 20.59 -15.73 14.77
C ARG A 301 19.09 -15.78 15.07
N LEU A 302 18.66 -15.24 16.20
CA LEU A 302 17.24 -15.16 16.56
C LEU A 302 16.45 -14.27 15.59
N TYR A 303 17.03 -13.16 15.09
CA TYR A 303 16.38 -12.33 14.07
C TYR A 303 16.17 -13.11 12.77
N VAL A 304 17.19 -13.81 12.26
CA VAL A 304 17.06 -14.65 11.06
C VAL A 304 15.95 -15.70 11.26
N GLU A 305 15.93 -16.38 12.40
CA GLU A 305 14.89 -17.38 12.68
C GLU A 305 13.49 -16.78 12.74
N ARG A 306 13.31 -15.66 13.44
CA ARG A 306 12.00 -15.11 13.76
C ARG A 306 11.43 -14.25 12.64
N LEU A 307 12.27 -13.52 11.93
CA LEU A 307 11.89 -12.65 10.83
C LEU A 307 11.84 -13.37 9.48
N TRP A 308 12.24 -14.65 9.42
CA TRP A 308 12.18 -15.46 8.21
C TRP A 308 10.82 -15.35 7.51
N PRO A 309 10.74 -15.21 6.17
CA PRO A 309 9.49 -14.98 5.44
C PRO A 309 8.33 -15.92 5.81
N GLU A 310 8.60 -17.19 6.07
CA GLU A 310 7.60 -18.19 6.48
C GLU A 310 6.91 -17.84 7.81
N ASN A 311 7.64 -17.23 8.74
CA ASN A 311 7.13 -16.81 10.05
C ASN A 311 6.33 -15.50 10.00
N GLN A 312 6.32 -14.88 8.83
CA GLN A 312 5.76 -13.56 8.57
C GLN A 312 4.46 -13.61 7.74
N ILE A 313 3.99 -14.82 7.44
CA ILE A 313 2.72 -15.10 6.77
C ILE A 313 1.56 -14.44 7.52
N GLY A 314 0.81 -13.56 6.83
CA GLY A 314 -0.34 -12.84 7.37
C GLY A 314 -0.02 -11.60 8.21
N LYS A 315 1.25 -11.23 8.41
CA LYS A 315 1.67 -10.09 9.25
C LYS A 315 2.17 -8.86 8.48
N PHE A 316 2.48 -8.97 7.19
CA PHE A 316 2.94 -7.85 6.34
C PHE A 316 2.06 -7.61 5.11
N GLY A 317 0.82 -8.09 5.11
CA GLY A 317 0.01 -8.13 3.88
C GLY A 317 0.52 -9.12 2.83
N ILE A 318 1.53 -9.92 3.17
CA ILE A 318 1.96 -11.09 2.41
C ILE A 318 0.87 -12.15 2.62
N GLY A 319 0.25 -12.59 1.53
CA GLY A 319 -0.69 -13.72 1.55
C GLY A 319 -0.02 -14.96 2.12
N PRO A 320 -0.76 -16.04 2.42
CA PRO A 320 -0.14 -17.29 2.79
C PRO A 320 0.83 -17.74 1.71
N ILE A 321 2.14 -17.63 1.98
CA ILE A 321 3.23 -17.99 1.07
C ILE A 321 3.11 -19.45 0.61
N LEU A 322 2.41 -20.28 1.41
CA LEU A 322 2.32 -21.72 1.24
C LEU A 322 0.87 -22.19 1.40
N LYS A 323 -0.03 -21.80 0.49
CA LYS A 323 -1.21 -22.63 0.22
C LYS A 323 -0.97 -23.39 -1.07
N ARG A 324 -0.84 -24.72 -0.97
CA ARG A 324 -1.22 -25.61 -2.08
C ARG A 324 -2.64 -25.21 -2.48
N ILE A 325 -2.79 -24.70 -3.68
CA ILE A 325 -4.11 -24.54 -4.31
C ILE A 325 -4.65 -25.93 -4.59
#